data_AF-A0A971NHW7-F1
#
_entry.id   AF-A0A971NHW7-F1
#
_cell.length_a   1.000
_cell.length_b   1.000
_cell.length_c   1.000
_cell.angle_alpha   90.00
_cell.angle_beta   90.00
_cell.angle_gamma   90.00
#
_symmetry.space_group_name_H-M   'P 1'
#
loop_
_entity.id
_entity.type
_entity.pdbx_description
1 polymer ?
#
loop_
_entity_poly.entity_id
_entity_poly.type
_entity_poly.pdbx_seq_one_letter_code
_entity_poly.pdbx_strand_id
1 'polypeptide(L)'
;MINNVTVDIAGNSYTLRTDEDPEYLKQLANFVTVKILEIKRDTNASSLDCATMAALDIADRYHKEQQKKKSSSRKKAATEEQEPPTLI
;
A
#
# COMPACT_ATOMS: atom_id res chain seq x y z
N MET A 1 -8.83 16.85 -7.96
CA MET A 1 -8.64 18.05 -7.12
C MET A 1 -7.68 17.64 -6.01
N ILE A 2 -6.54 18.32 -5.78
CA ILE A 2 -5.60 17.91 -4.72
C ILE A 2 -6.17 18.35 -3.37
N ASN A 3 -6.55 17.38 -2.55
CA ASN A 3 -7.03 17.59 -1.20
C ASN A 3 -5.90 17.28 -0.20
N ASN A 4 -5.79 18.11 0.85
CA ASN A 4 -4.92 17.83 1.98
C ASN A 4 -5.73 16.99 2.98
N VAL A 5 -5.30 15.75 3.23
CA VAL A 5 -5.95 14.84 4.17
C VAL A 5 -5.01 14.55 5.31
N THR A 6 -5.47 14.77 6.54
CA THR A 6 -4.74 14.42 7.76
C THR A 6 -5.21 13.04 8.22
N VAL A 7 -4.26 12.13 8.40
CA VAL A 7 -4.51 10.75 8.86
C VAL A 7 -3.59 10.40 10.02
N ASP A 8 -4.08 9.57 10.92
CA ASP A 8 -3.30 9.06 12.05
C ASP A 8 -2.89 7.61 11.79
N ILE A 9 -1.57 7.35 11.83
CA ILE A 9 -0.98 6.03 11.60
C ILE A 9 -0.13 5.66 12.81
N ALA A 10 -0.53 4.62 13.55
CA ALA A 10 0.22 4.10 14.70
C ALA A 10 0.63 5.14 15.76
N GLY A 11 -0.21 6.17 15.95
CA GLY A 11 0.04 7.28 16.89
C GLY A 11 0.79 8.47 16.30
N ASN A 12 1.12 8.44 15.01
CA ASN A 12 1.74 9.56 14.29
C ASN A 12 0.74 10.17 13.30
N SER A 13 0.54 11.49 13.37
CA SER A 13 -0.31 12.21 12.42
C SER A 13 0.48 12.60 11.17
N TYR A 14 -0.01 12.19 10.01
CA TYR A 14 0.57 12.51 8.70
C TYR A 14 -0.42 13.35 7.88
N THR A 15 0.08 14.38 7.20
CA THR A 15 -0.71 15.15 6.24
C THR A 15 -0.30 14.74 4.83
N LEU A 16 -1.19 14.06 4.12
CA LEU A 16 -0.98 13.63 2.75
C LEU A 16 -1.74 14.54 1.78
N ARG A 17 -1.08 14.91 0.68
CA ARG A 17 -1.73 15.54 -0.47
C ARG A 17 -2.14 14.44 -1.44
N THR A 18 -3.44 14.24 -1.63
CA THR A 18 -3.97 13.24 -2.55
C THR A 18 -5.20 13.78 -3.29
N ASP A 19 -5.46 13.25 -4.48
CA ASP A 19 -6.74 13.47 -5.21
C ASP A 19 -7.82 12.47 -4.74
N GLU A 20 -7.42 11.47 -3.95
CA GLU A 20 -8.31 10.42 -3.49
C GLU A 20 -9.23 10.86 -2.35
N ASP A 21 -10.30 10.09 -2.14
CA ASP A 21 -11.30 10.38 -1.13
C ASP A 21 -10.69 10.39 0.29
N PRO A 22 -10.95 11.44 1.09
CA PRO A 22 -10.40 11.55 2.44
C PRO A 22 -10.84 10.39 3.36
N GLU A 23 -12.04 9.85 3.14
CA GLU A 23 -12.57 8.71 3.89
C GLU A 23 -11.82 7.42 3.53
N TYR A 24 -11.49 7.23 2.24
CA TYR A 24 -10.65 6.10 1.80
C TYR A 24 -9.24 6.17 2.41
N LEU A 25 -8.62 7.36 2.41
CA LEU A 25 -7.30 7.53 3.02
C LEU A 25 -7.32 7.24 4.53
N LYS A 26 -8.37 7.69 5.22
CA LYS A 26 -8.57 7.43 6.65
C LYS A 26 -8.78 5.94 6.93
N GLN A 27 -9.53 5.23 6.07
CA GLN A 27 -9.68 3.77 6.17
C GLN A 27 -8.33 3.06 5.98
N LEU A 28 -7.53 3.49 5.00
CA LEU A 28 -6.21 2.91 4.77
C LEU A 28 -5.28 3.12 5.97
N ALA A 29 -5.25 4.34 6.52
CA ALA A 29 -4.48 4.66 7.72
C ALA A 29 -4.91 3.85 8.95
N ASN A 30 -6.21 3.66 9.14
CA ASN A 30 -6.75 2.82 10.20
C ASN A 30 -6.36 1.34 9.99
N PHE A 31 -6.43 0.84 8.76
CA PHE A 31 -6.02 -0.52 8.43
C PHE A 31 -4.55 -0.78 8.77
N VAL A 32 -3.66 0.14 8.39
CA VAL A 32 -2.23 0.04 8.75
C VAL A 32 -2.04 0.11 10.26
N THR A 33 -2.77 1.01 10.95
CA THR A 33 -2.68 1.14 12.41
C THR A 33 -3.09 -0.13 13.14
N VAL A 34 -4.22 -0.73 12.76
CA VAL A 34 -4.68 -2.00 13.35
C VAL A 34 -3.63 -3.09 13.19
N LYS A 35 -3.05 -3.21 11.99
CA LYS A 35 -1.99 -4.17 11.68
C LYS A 35 -0.76 -4.02 12.58
N ILE A 36 -0.33 -2.78 12.80
CA ILE A 36 0.82 -2.47 13.66
C ILE A 36 0.52 -2.83 15.11
N LEU A 37 -0.70 -2.54 15.59
CA LEU A 37 -1.13 -2.86 16.94
C LEU A 37 -1.27 -4.37 17.18
N GLU A 38 -1.76 -5.14 16.19
CA GLU A 38 -1.80 -6.61 16.24
C GLU A 38 -0.39 -7.19 16.38
N ILE A 39 0.53 -6.80 15.50
CA ILE A 39 1.91 -7.32 15.54
C ILE A 39 2.62 -6.91 16.84
N LYS A 40 2.38 -5.69 17.32
CA LYS A 40 2.92 -5.19 18.60
C LYS A 40 2.36 -5.95 19.81
N ARG A 41 1.14 -6.47 19.72
CA ARG A 41 0.53 -7.27 20.78
C ARG A 41 1.11 -8.69 20.81
N ASP A 42 1.33 -9.27 19.64
CA ASP A 42 1.85 -10.64 19.50
C ASP A 42 3.36 -10.70 19.71
N THR A 43 4.06 -9.67 19.28
CA THR A 43 5.51 -9.53 19.36
C THR A 43 5.78 -8.32 20.24
N ASN A 44 6.31 -8.51 21.46
CA ASN A 44 6.79 -7.43 22.35
C ASN A 44 8.03 -6.70 21.78
N ALA A 45 8.06 -6.45 20.46
CA ALA A 45 9.12 -5.77 19.73
C ALA A 45 8.92 -4.25 19.74
N SER A 46 9.92 -3.53 19.22
CA SER A 46 9.84 -2.08 19.10
C SER A 46 8.73 -1.65 18.13
N SER A 47 8.15 -0.47 18.34
CA SER A 47 7.11 0.07 17.43
C SER A 47 7.61 0.17 15.98
N LEU A 48 8.91 0.41 15.78
CA LEU A 48 9.54 0.51 14.47
C LEU A 48 9.61 -0.85 13.76
N ASP A 49 10.00 -1.91 14.48
CA ASP A 49 10.05 -3.27 13.93
C ASP A 49 8.64 -3.77 13.60
N CYS A 50 7.68 -3.48 14.47
CA CYS A 50 6.27 -3.81 14.23
C CYS A 50 5.72 -3.07 12.99
N ALA A 51 6.05 -1.78 12.84
CA ALA A 51 5.67 -1.00 11.66
C ALA A 51 6.29 -1.57 10.37
N THR A 52 7.56 -1.96 10.43
CA THR A 52 8.26 -2.57 9.29
C THR A 52 7.66 -3.92 8.91
N MET A 53 7.35 -4.77 9.88
CA MET A 53 6.66 -6.04 9.64
C MET A 53 5.24 -5.85 9.08
N ALA A 54 4.48 -4.90 9.61
CA ALA A 54 3.15 -4.56 9.10
C ALA A 54 3.21 -4.09 7.64
N ALA A 55 4.16 -3.19 7.33
CA ALA A 55 4.38 -2.71 5.97
C ALA A 55 4.78 -3.85 5.02
N LEU A 56 5.64 -4.78 5.49
CA LEU A 56 6.06 -5.94 4.72
C LEU A 56 4.90 -6.88 4.41
N ASP A 57 4.02 -7.16 5.39
CA ASP A 57 2.84 -8.01 5.17
C ASP A 57 1.86 -7.37 4.18
N ILE A 58 1.60 -6.07 4.32
CA ILE A 58 0.72 -5.33 3.40
C ILE A 58 1.32 -5.33 1.98
N ALA A 59 2.62 -5.11 1.85
CA ALA A 59 3.32 -5.13 0.56
C ALA A 59 3.30 -6.53 -0.08
N ASP A 60 3.53 -7.60 0.70
CA ASP A 60 3.47 -8.98 0.20
C ASP A 60 2.05 -9.35 -0.27
N ARG A 61 1.02 -8.98 0.49
CA ARG A 61 -0.39 -9.19 0.09
C ARG A 61 -0.73 -8.45 -1.20
N TYR A 62 -0.36 -7.17 -1.30
CA TYR A 62 -0.53 -6.40 -2.53
C TYR A 62 0.21 -7.06 -3.69
N HIS A 63 1.45 -7.51 -3.49
CA HIS A 63 2.23 -8.15 -4.54
C HIS A 63 1.65 -9.52 -4.94
N LYS A 64 1.17 -10.34 -4.00
CA LYS A 64 0.47 -11.60 -4.27
C LYS A 64 -0.83 -11.37 -5.04
N GLU A 65 -1.61 -10.34 -4.70
CA GLU A 65 -2.82 -9.97 -5.44
C GLU A 65 -2.51 -9.48 -6.86
N GLN A 66 -1.48 -8.65 -7.00
CA GLN A 66 -0.99 -8.19 -8.31
C GLN A 66 -0.46 -9.35 -9.15
N GLN A 67 0.26 -10.31 -8.55
CA GLN A 67 0.73 -11.51 -9.22
C GLN A 67 -0.41 -12.45 -9.61
N LYS A 68 -1.45 -12.60 -8.79
CA LYS A 68 -2.67 -13.33 -9.15
C LYS A 68 -3.37 -12.67 -10.35
N LYS A 69 -3.57 -11.35 -10.31
CA LYS A 69 -4.09 -10.59 -11.46
C LYS A 69 -3.21 -10.75 -12.71
N LYS A 70 -1.88 -10.66 -12.56
CA LYS A 70 -0.91 -10.87 -13.65
C LYS A 70 -0.83 -12.32 -14.14
N SER A 71 -1.12 -13.33 -13.32
CA SER A 71 -1.17 -14.73 -13.75
C SER A 71 -2.41 -15.04 -14.59
N SER A 72 -3.52 -14.33 -14.35
CA SER A 72 -4.68 -14.31 -15.24
C SER A 72 -4.41 -13.49 -16.51
N SER A 73 -3.59 -12.45 -16.43
CA SER A 73 -3.15 -11.67 -17.59
C SER A 73 -2.00 -12.31 -18.38
N ARG A 74 -1.22 -13.26 -17.83
CA ARG A 74 -0.22 -14.02 -18.60
C ARG A 74 -0.84 -15.04 -19.54
N LYS A 75 -2.13 -15.34 -19.40
CA LYS A 75 -2.92 -15.97 -20.48
C LYS A 75 -3.49 -14.97 -21.50
N LYS A 76 -3.25 -13.66 -21.34
CA LYS A 76 -3.75 -12.60 -22.25
C LYS A 76 -2.72 -11.55 -22.70
N ALA A 77 -1.45 -11.62 -22.28
CA ALA A 77 -0.42 -10.63 -22.60
C ALA A 77 0.76 -11.25 -23.37
N ALA A 78 0.44 -12.05 -24.39
CA ALA A 78 1.34 -12.28 -25.53
C ALA A 78 1.13 -11.22 -26.64
N THR A 79 0.48 -10.10 -26.33
CA THR A 79 0.02 -9.15 -27.33
C THR A 79 -0.01 -7.76 -26.70
N GLU A 80 0.90 -6.90 -27.17
CA GLU A 80 0.84 -5.43 -27.19
C GLU A 80 0.85 -4.74 -25.79
N GLU A 81 1.75 -3.81 -25.43
CA GLU A 81 2.57 -2.85 -26.17
C GLU A 81 3.94 -2.68 -25.50
N GLN A 82 4.99 -3.02 -26.24
CA GLN A 82 6.29 -2.38 -26.15
C GLN A 82 6.44 -1.55 -27.43
N GLU A 83 6.92 -0.30 -27.26
CA GLU A 83 7.41 0.67 -28.28
C GLU A 83 6.42 1.71 -28.84
N PRO A 84 6.86 2.93 -29.28
CA PRO A 84 8.22 3.53 -29.34
C PRO A 84 8.28 4.98 -28.74
N PRO A 85 9.45 5.67 -28.73
CA PRO A 85 9.70 6.62 -29.83
C PRO A 85 11.16 6.62 -30.37
N THR A 86 11.24 6.86 -31.67
CA THR A 86 12.40 6.96 -32.56
C THR A 86 13.25 8.23 -32.35
N LEU A 87 14.58 8.12 -32.53
CA LEU A 87 15.54 9.06 -33.17
C LEU A 87 16.96 8.61 -32.76
N ILE A 88 17.96 8.35 -33.60
CA ILE A 88 18.44 8.98 -34.85
C ILE A 88 19.03 7.88 -35.75
#